data_AF-A0A4Q3FNN8-F1
#
_entry.id   AF-A0A4Q3FNN8-F1
#
_cell.length_a   1.000
_cell.length_b   1.000
_cell.length_c   1.000
_cell.angle_alpha   90.00
_cell.angle_beta   90.00
_cell.angle_gamma   90.00
#
_symmetry.space_group_name_H-M   'P 1'
#
loop_
_entity.id
_entity.type
_entity.pdbx_description
1 polymer ?
#
loop_
_entity_poly.entity_id
_entity_poly.type
_entity_poly.pdbx_seq_one_letter_code
_entity_poly.pdbx_strand_id
1 'polypeptide(L)'
;MQNMSNVIQSIPLNHYIILSAIIFCIGIIGVLTRRNAIVIFMSVELMLNSVNLLLTVFSIYRNDAAGQVFVFFVMALAAAEVAVGLAIIVMIYRNTNTIDINVLNRLKW
;
A
#
# COMPACT_ATOMS: atom_id res chain seq x y z
N MET A 1 11.55 10.39 -24.59
CA MET A 1 10.57 9.28 -24.58
C MET A 1 11.17 7.91 -24.91
N GLN A 2 12.05 7.79 -25.92
CA GLN A 2 12.69 6.51 -26.32
C GLN A 2 13.57 5.85 -25.24
N ASN A 3 14.15 6.62 -24.31
CA ASN A 3 14.99 6.06 -23.25
C ASN A 3 14.21 5.26 -22.19
N MET A 4 12.92 5.58 -21.96
CA MET A 4 12.10 4.91 -20.93
C MET A 4 11.66 3.51 -21.40
N SER A 5 11.34 3.36 -22.68
CA SER A 5 11.05 2.06 -23.30
C SER A 5 12.29 1.14 -23.29
N ASN A 6 13.48 1.71 -23.48
CA ASN A 6 14.74 0.96 -23.47
C ASN A 6 15.10 0.37 -22.09
N VAL A 7 14.67 1.00 -20.99
CA VAL A 7 14.89 0.47 -19.62
C VAL A 7 13.99 -0.75 -19.36
N ILE A 8 12.76 -0.77 -19.88
CA ILE A 8 11.90 -1.97 -19.81
C ILE A 8 12.37 -3.05 -20.79
N GLN A 9 13.10 -2.65 -21.83
CA GLN A 9 13.74 -3.60 -22.75
C GLN A 9 15.02 -4.20 -22.16
N SER A 10 15.71 -3.49 -21.25
CA SER A 10 16.87 -4.03 -20.52
C SER A 10 16.49 -4.84 -19.28
N ILE A 11 15.38 -4.52 -18.61
CA ILE A 11 14.82 -5.29 -17.49
C ILE A 11 13.42 -5.79 -17.84
N PRO A 12 13.21 -7.12 -18.00
CA PRO A 12 11.93 -7.64 -18.45
C PRO A 12 10.80 -7.33 -17.46
N LEU A 13 9.61 -7.05 -18.01
CA LEU A 13 8.35 -6.80 -17.29
C LEU A 13 8.10 -7.77 -16.12
N ASN A 14 8.49 -9.04 -16.28
CA ASN A 14 8.34 -10.08 -15.27
C ASN A 14 9.02 -9.71 -13.93
N HIS A 15 10.19 -9.06 -13.94
CA HIS A 15 10.88 -8.66 -12.71
C HIS A 15 10.08 -7.65 -11.90
N TYR A 16 9.44 -6.69 -12.58
CA TYR A 16 8.59 -5.70 -11.92
C TYR A 16 7.32 -6.35 -11.34
N ILE A 17 6.70 -7.28 -12.07
CA ILE A 17 5.54 -8.02 -11.59
C ILE A 17 5.89 -8.83 -10.34
N ILE A 18 7.02 -9.57 -10.38
CA ILE A 18 7.52 -10.34 -9.24
C ILE A 18 7.82 -9.42 -8.05
N LEU A 19 8.48 -8.28 -8.27
CA LEU A 19 8.80 -7.32 -7.22
C LEU A 19 7.52 -6.77 -6.56
N SER A 20 6.55 -6.32 -7.35
CA SER A 20 5.23 -5.90 -6.84
C SER A 20 4.58 -7.02 -6.03
N ALA A 21 4.53 -8.24 -6.56
CA ALA A 21 3.93 -9.37 -5.87
C ALA A 21 4.61 -9.64 -4.52
N ILE A 22 5.94 -9.61 -4.45
CA ILE A 22 6.70 -9.79 -3.21
C ILE A 22 6.34 -8.70 -2.19
N ILE A 23 6.37 -7.42 -2.59
CA ILE A 23 6.05 -6.31 -1.69
C ILE A 23 4.61 -6.40 -1.18
N PHE A 24 3.67 -6.79 -2.06
CA PHE A 24 2.26 -6.96 -1.69
C PHE A 24 2.08 -8.10 -0.69
N CYS A 25 2.73 -9.25 -0.92
CA CYS A 25 2.72 -10.38 0.01
C CYS A 25 3.34 -10.03 1.36
N ILE A 26 4.43 -9.26 1.40
CA ILE A 26 5.02 -8.75 2.65
C ILE A 26 3.99 -7.89 3.39
N GLY A 27 3.28 -7.02 2.68
CA GLY A 27 2.18 -6.24 3.25
C GLY A 27 1.08 -7.11 3.84
N ILE A 28 0.62 -8.13 3.12
CA ILE A 28 -0.39 -9.09 3.64
C ILE A 28 0.11 -9.78 4.92
N ILE A 29 1.34 -10.30 4.90
CA ILE A 29 1.93 -10.95 6.09
C ILE A 29 1.99 -9.95 7.25
N GLY A 30 2.35 -8.69 6.99
CA GLY A 30 2.34 -7.61 7.97
C GLY A 30 0.95 -7.39 8.58
N VAL A 31 -0.09 -7.30 7.76
CA VAL A 31 -1.49 -7.13 8.22
C VAL A 31 -1.94 -8.30 9.09
N LEU A 32 -1.63 -9.55 8.70
CA LEU A 32 -2.13 -10.74 9.39
C LEU A 32 -1.37 -11.09 10.67
N THR A 33 -0.08 -10.77 10.76
CA THR A 33 0.78 -11.20 11.87
C THR A 33 0.91 -10.17 12.98
N ARG A 34 0.67 -8.89 12.68
CA ARG A 34 0.95 -7.79 13.61
C ARG A 34 -0.28 -7.48 14.45
N ARG A 35 -0.05 -7.17 15.72
CA ARG A 35 -1.09 -6.73 16.68
C ARG A 35 -1.08 -5.22 16.92
N ASN A 36 0.02 -4.56 16.55
CA ASN A 36 0.14 -3.12 16.65
C ASN A 36 -0.64 -2.48 15.49
N ALA A 37 -1.68 -1.70 15.82
CA ALA A 37 -2.53 -1.00 14.87
C ALA A 37 -1.73 -0.15 13.87
N ILE A 38 -0.68 0.52 14.33
CA ILE A 38 0.18 1.37 13.47
C ILE A 38 0.92 0.50 12.45
N VAL A 39 1.43 -0.67 12.86
CA VAL A 39 2.17 -1.56 11.95
C VAL A 39 1.22 -2.19 10.93
N ILE A 40 0.00 -2.53 11.33
CA ILE A 40 -1.04 -2.98 10.40
C ILE A 40 -1.31 -1.88 9.37
N PHE A 41 -1.49 -0.64 9.82
CA PHE A 41 -1.73 0.52 8.95
C PHE A 41 -0.59 0.73 7.94
N MET A 42 0.66 0.72 8.40
CA MET A 42 1.84 0.80 7.52
C MET A 42 1.93 -0.37 6.52
N SER A 43 1.42 -1.55 6.89
CA SER A 43 1.40 -2.71 5.99
C SER A 43 0.37 -2.54 4.88
N VAL A 44 -0.77 -1.91 5.16
CA VAL A 44 -1.77 -1.55 4.14
C VAL A 44 -1.19 -0.52 3.16
N GLU A 45 -0.50 0.50 3.65
CA GLU A 45 0.19 1.49 2.81
C GLU A 45 1.24 0.82 1.90
N LEU A 46 1.99 -0.15 2.42
CA LEU A 46 2.94 -0.93 1.63
C LEU A 46 2.25 -1.73 0.51
N MET A 47 1.06 -2.29 0.77
CA MET A 47 0.25 -2.98 -0.24
C MET A 47 -0.21 -2.01 -1.33
N LEU A 48 -0.73 -0.83 -0.97
CA LEU A 48 -1.13 0.22 -1.92
C LEU A 48 0.04 0.70 -2.78
N ASN A 49 1.23 0.84 -2.20
CA ASN A 49 2.43 1.22 -2.94
C ASN A 49 2.86 0.15 -3.96
N SER A 50 2.70 -1.14 -3.63
CA SER A 50 2.96 -2.22 -4.60
C SER A 50 2.03 -2.16 -5.82
N VAL A 51 0.75 -1.87 -5.59
CA VAL A 51 -0.25 -1.69 -6.66
C VAL A 51 0.12 -0.49 -7.53
N ASN A 52 0.57 0.62 -6.93
CA ASN A 52 1.03 1.79 -7.67
C ASN A 52 2.25 1.50 -8.55
N LEU A 53 3.22 0.71 -8.05
CA LEU A 53 4.36 0.26 -8.84
C LEU A 53 3.89 -0.53 -10.07
N LEU A 54 2.96 -1.47 -9.87
CA LEU A 54 2.44 -2.32 -10.94
C LEU A 54 1.71 -1.50 -12.01
N LEU A 55 0.86 -0.55 -11.60
CA LEU A 55 0.15 0.36 -12.50
C LEU A 55 1.09 1.25 -13.30
N THR A 56 2.12 1.80 -12.65
CA THR A 56 3.15 2.63 -13.29
C THR A 56 3.86 1.84 -14.40
N VAL A 57 4.22 0.59 -14.11
CA VAL A 57 4.91 -0.29 -15.06
C VAL A 57 4.00 -0.65 -16.25
N PHE A 58 2.74 -0.99 -16.00
CA PHE A 58 1.79 -1.28 -17.09
C PHE A 58 1.47 -0.06 -17.95
N SER A 59 1.43 1.12 -17.34
CA SER A 59 1.25 2.39 -18.06
C SER A 59 2.37 2.61 -19.08
N ILE A 60 3.63 2.40 -18.68
CA ILE A 60 4.78 2.55 -19.58
C ILE A 60 4.79 1.42 -20.62
N TYR A 61 4.50 0.17 -20.23
CA TYR A 61 4.48 -0.99 -21.12
C TYR A 61 3.43 -0.86 -22.24
N ARG A 62 2.23 -0.35 -21.92
CA ARG A 62 1.15 -0.11 -22.90
C ARG A 62 1.19 1.26 -23.57
N ASN A 63 2.17 2.11 -23.21
CA ASN A 63 2.25 3.50 -23.64
C ASN A 63 0.95 4.30 -23.38
N ASP A 64 0.26 3.98 -22.29
CA ASP A 64 -1.02 4.58 -21.91
C ASP A 64 -0.86 5.36 -20.60
N ALA A 65 -1.08 6.68 -20.67
CA ALA A 65 -0.98 7.58 -19.52
C ALA A 65 -2.06 7.36 -18.46
N ALA A 66 -3.16 6.65 -18.77
CA ALA A 66 -4.24 6.39 -17.82
C ALA A 66 -3.76 5.70 -16.54
N GLY A 67 -2.77 4.79 -16.64
CA GLY A 67 -2.22 4.12 -15.46
C GLY A 67 -1.45 5.07 -14.53
N GLN A 68 -0.71 6.06 -15.05
CA GLN A 68 -0.09 7.09 -14.22
C GLN A 68 -1.14 7.98 -13.53
N VAL A 69 -2.20 8.34 -14.25
CA VAL A 69 -3.30 9.15 -13.67
C VAL A 69 -3.93 8.42 -12.48
N PHE A 70 -4.16 7.11 -12.60
CA PHE A 70 -4.69 6.31 -11.49
C PHE A 70 -3.74 6.25 -10.29
N VAL A 71 -2.42 6.18 -10.52
CA VAL A 71 -1.42 6.22 -9.44
C VAL A 71 -1.53 7.53 -8.63
N PHE A 72 -1.75 8.67 -9.29
CA PHE A 72 -2.00 9.93 -8.58
C PHE A 72 -3.27 9.89 -7.73
N PHE A 73 -4.35 9.29 -8.24
CA PHE A 73 -5.58 9.09 -7.47
C PHE A 73 -5.35 8.21 -6.24
N VAL A 74 -4.60 7.11 -6.38
CA VAL A 74 -4.28 6.23 -5.25
C VAL A 74 -3.40 6.97 -4.22
N MET A 75 -2.43 7.79 -4.64
CA MET A 75 -1.64 8.60 -3.71
C MET A 75 -2.50 9.62 -2.94
N ALA A 76 -3.48 10.24 -3.62
CA ALA A 76 -4.42 11.15 -2.96
C ALA A 76 -5.35 10.42 -1.99
N LEU A 77 -5.84 9.23 -2.37
CA LEU A 77 -6.64 8.36 -1.50
C LEU A 77 -5.84 7.93 -0.28
N ALA A 78 -4.60 7.48 -0.45
CA ALA A 78 -3.70 7.07 0.63
C ALA A 78 -3.47 8.23 1.62
N ALA A 79 -3.23 9.45 1.12
CA ALA A 79 -3.10 10.62 1.99
C ALA A 79 -4.37 10.89 2.82
N ALA A 80 -5.56 10.74 2.22
CA ALA A 80 -6.83 10.88 2.93
C ALA A 80 -7.05 9.75 3.95
N GLU A 81 -6.73 8.51 3.59
CA GLU A 81 -6.81 7.34 4.45
C GLU A 81 -5.89 7.48 5.67
N VAL A 82 -4.62 7.87 5.49
CA VAL A 82 -3.65 8.11 6.58
C VAL A 82 -4.15 9.16 7.56
N ALA A 83 -4.73 10.26 7.07
CA ALA A 83 -5.27 11.30 7.93
C ALA A 83 -6.40 10.78 8.83
N VAL A 84 -7.35 10.02 8.26
CA VAL A 84 -8.48 9.46 9.00
C VAL A 84 -8.04 8.31 9.91
N GLY A 85 -7.22 7.40 9.40
CA GLY A 85 -6.74 6.22 10.12
C GLY A 85 -5.93 6.60 11.36
N LEU A 86 -4.99 7.54 11.23
CA LEU A 86 -4.22 8.04 12.38
C LEU A 86 -5.10 8.79 13.38
N ALA A 87 -6.09 9.57 12.93
CA ALA A 87 -7.02 10.24 13.84
C ALA A 87 -7.79 9.22 14.71
N ILE A 88 -8.26 8.12 14.10
CA ILE A 88 -8.93 7.03 14.81
C ILE A 88 -7.97 6.34 15.78
N ILE A 89 -6.75 6.00 15.35
CA ILE A 89 -5.75 5.34 16.19
C ILE A 89 -5.40 6.20 17.40
N VAL A 90 -5.22 7.52 17.22
CA VAL A 90 -4.95 8.46 18.32
C VAL A 90 -6.13 8.53 19.29
N MET A 91 -7.37 8.58 18.78
CA MET A 91 -8.56 8.56 19.63
C MET A 91 -8.63 7.27 20.47
N ILE A 92 -8.39 6.11 19.84
CA ILE A 92 -8.35 4.82 20.54
C ILE A 92 -7.26 4.80 21.60
N TYR A 93 -6.06 5.27 21.26
CA TYR A 93 -4.93 5.33 22.19
C TYR A 93 -5.26 6.21 23.40
N ARG A 94 -5.93 7.34 23.21
CA ARG A 94 -6.38 8.21 24.31
C ARG A 94 -7.36 7.53 25.27
N ASN A 95 -8.18 6.59 24.78
CA ASN A 95 -9.18 5.89 25.59
C ASN A 95 -8.66 4.58 26.21
N THR A 96 -7.69 3.93 25.56
CA THR A 96 -7.23 2.59 25.95
C THR A 96 -5.78 2.55 26.45
N ASN A 97 -5.01 3.64 26.28
CA ASN A 97 -3.57 3.76 26.55
C ASN A 97 -2.72 2.66 25.87
N THR A 98 -3.22 2.07 24.79
CA THR A 98 -2.53 1.01 24.04
C THR A 98 -2.86 1.08 22.55
N ILE A 99 -1.95 0.55 21.74
CA ILE A 99 -2.08 0.43 20.28
C ILE A 99 -2.33 -1.03 19.85
N ASP A 100 -2.53 -1.94 20.82
CA ASP A 100 -2.87 -3.35 20.55
C ASP A 100 -4.35 -3.48 20.16
N ILE A 101 -4.58 -3.99 18.94
CA ILE A 101 -5.93 -4.18 18.41
C ILE A 101 -6.77 -5.18 19.22
N ASN A 102 -6.17 -6.11 19.98
CA ASN A 102 -6.91 -7.11 20.75
C ASN A 102 -7.74 -6.49 21.87
N VAL A 103 -7.36 -5.30 22.35
CA VAL A 103 -8.09 -4.59 23.41
C VAL A 103 -9.45 -4.08 22.91
N LEU A 104 -9.64 -4.01 21.59
CA LEU A 104 -10.90 -3.64 20.94
C LEU A 104 -11.89 -4.82 20.83
N ASN A 105 -11.55 -5.99 21.37
CA ASN A 105 -12.39 -7.19 21.34
C ASN A 105 -13.52 -7.16 22.40
N ARG A 106 -14.25 -6.04 22.50
CA ARG A 106 -15.27 -5.79 23.54
C ARG A 106 -16.72 -6.01 23.09
N LEU A 107 -16.93 -6.33 21.81
CA LEU A 107 -18.26 -6.57 21.22
C LEU A 107 -18.59 -8.06 21.07
N LYS A 108 -17.86 -8.95 21.75
CA LYS A 108 -18.20 -10.38 21.77
C LYS A 108 -19.31 -10.63 22.79
N TRP A 109 -20.30 -11.41 22.34
CA TRP A 109 -21.44 -11.90 23.13
C TRP A 109 -20.98 -12.86 24.21
#